data_AF-A0A8T3DPE6-F1
#
_entry.id   AF-A0A8T3DPE6-F1
#
_cell.length_a   1.000
_cell.length_b   1.000
_cell.length_c   1.000
_cell.angle_alpha   90.00
_cell.angle_beta   90.00
_cell.angle_gamma   90.00
#
_symmetry.space_group_name_H-M   'P 1'
#
loop_
_entity.id
_entity.type
_entity.pdbx_description
1 polymer ?
#
loop_
_entity_poly.entity_id
_entity_poly.type
_entity_poly.pdbx_seq_one_letter_code
_entity_poly.pdbx_strand_id
1 'polypeptide(L)'
;MIPALSAPVTELTLAFIDVSEKINISLAACVSFSEMLPSAFALVSTALKRRMLTSFALKRLYCSHGAGSSDSASGVRVLYDGECPICVKEIRFLQYLQKNRPGKVHFVDISVPGYDGTKYGGIDYDMAMEEMHVIDENDRVHRGVPAFTVMYTAVGLGWLGNFMSWPLVRPVMDKAYSVFARNRLKWTGRDPCVTGRCEKKQP
;
A
#
# COMPACT_ATOMS: atom_id res chain seq x y z
N MET A 1 4.51 34.02 -27.43
CA MET A 1 5.95 33.75 -27.26
C MET A 1 6.14 33.18 -25.87
N ILE A 2 6.36 31.87 -25.78
CA ILE A 2 6.54 31.11 -24.55
C ILE A 2 8.05 30.91 -24.38
N PRO A 3 8.68 31.30 -23.26
CA PRO A 3 10.02 30.81 -22.95
C PRO A 3 9.95 29.45 -22.24
N ALA A 4 10.75 28.54 -22.76
CA ALA A 4 11.13 27.24 -22.21
C ALA A 4 11.85 27.41 -20.84
N LEU A 5 11.51 26.62 -19.83
CA LEU A 5 12.19 25.37 -19.43
C LEU A 5 13.59 25.58 -18.82
N SER A 6 13.70 25.39 -17.50
CA SER A 6 14.72 24.52 -16.90
C SER A 6 14.36 24.17 -15.45
N ALA A 7 14.41 22.88 -15.17
CA ALA A 7 13.97 22.20 -13.96
C ALA A 7 15.13 21.95 -13.00
N PRO A 8 14.84 21.68 -11.71
CA PRO A 8 15.61 20.73 -10.91
C PRO A 8 14.68 19.60 -10.49
N VAL A 9 14.24 18.78 -11.45
CA VAL A 9 13.45 17.56 -11.18
C VAL A 9 14.26 16.29 -11.50
N THR A 10 15.48 16.46 -12.02
CA THR A 10 16.37 15.37 -12.44
C THR A 10 17.17 14.73 -11.31
N GLU A 11 17.35 15.39 -10.15
CA GLU A 11 18.12 14.82 -9.03
C GLU A 11 17.35 13.75 -8.24
N LEU A 12 16.02 13.86 -8.11
CA LEU A 12 15.23 12.83 -7.43
C LEU A 12 15.10 11.54 -8.25
N THR A 13 15.16 11.61 -9.58
CA THR A 13 15.21 10.42 -10.45
C THR A 13 16.54 9.68 -10.37
N LEU A 14 17.65 10.36 -10.09
CA LEU A 14 18.96 9.69 -9.95
C LEU A 14 19.08 8.92 -8.63
N ALA A 15 18.41 9.35 -7.56
CA ALA A 15 18.31 8.57 -6.33
C ALA A 15 17.56 7.23 -6.51
N PHE A 16 16.63 7.15 -7.47
CA PHE A 16 15.93 5.90 -7.81
C PHE A 16 16.78 4.95 -8.68
N ILE A 17 17.78 5.44 -9.41
CA ILE A 17 18.65 4.63 -10.27
C ILE A 17 19.88 4.11 -9.49
N ASP A 18 20.42 4.87 -8.53
CA ASP A 18 21.55 4.44 -7.67
C ASP A 18 21.19 3.24 -6.77
N VAL A 19 19.91 3.11 -6.41
CA VAL A 19 19.35 1.91 -5.76
C VAL A 19 19.54 0.66 -6.63
N SER A 20 19.38 0.77 -7.94
CA SER A 20 19.45 -0.40 -8.83
C SER A 20 20.87 -0.96 -8.96
N GLU A 21 21.90 -0.14 -8.73
CA GLU A 21 23.30 -0.56 -8.82
C GLU A 21 23.80 -1.15 -7.49
N LYS A 22 23.30 -0.67 -6.34
CA LYS A 22 23.60 -1.24 -5.01
C LYS A 22 22.89 -2.57 -4.71
N ILE A 23 21.85 -2.93 -5.47
CA ILE A 23 21.16 -4.23 -5.34
C ILE A 23 22.07 -5.41 -5.73
N ASN A 24 23.06 -5.23 -6.62
CA ASN A 24 23.88 -6.33 -7.12
C ASN A 24 25.08 -6.70 -6.21
N ILE A 25 25.41 -5.86 -5.22
CA ILE A 25 26.59 -6.06 -4.36
C ILE A 25 26.25 -6.78 -3.05
N SER A 26 24.97 -6.87 -2.67
CA SER A 26 24.56 -7.50 -1.39
C SER A 26 24.00 -8.93 -1.52
N LEU A 27 23.96 -9.51 -2.74
CA LEU A 27 23.52 -10.90 -2.94
C LEU A 27 24.59 -11.96 -2.57
N ALA A 28 25.82 -11.57 -2.21
CA ALA A 28 26.91 -12.52 -1.93
C ALA A 28 27.08 -12.90 -0.44
N ALA A 29 26.28 -12.38 0.49
CA ALA A 29 26.55 -12.53 1.93
C ALA A 29 25.51 -13.34 2.76
N CYS A 30 24.48 -13.94 2.14
CA CYS A 30 23.45 -14.68 2.89
C CYS A 30 23.45 -16.21 2.70
N VAL A 31 24.44 -16.79 2.01
CA VAL A 31 24.55 -18.25 1.86
C VAL A 31 25.67 -18.79 2.74
N SER A 32 25.52 -18.69 4.07
CA SER A 32 26.36 -19.40 5.05
C SER A 32 25.73 -19.35 6.44
N PHE A 33 24.49 -19.81 6.63
CA PHE A 33 23.99 -20.09 7.99
C PHE A 33 22.78 -21.03 8.05
N SER A 34 22.81 -22.15 7.31
CA SER A 34 21.80 -23.20 7.50
C SER A 34 22.32 -24.59 7.13
N GLU A 35 23.44 -24.99 7.74
CA GLU A 35 23.78 -26.41 7.90
C GLU A 35 24.30 -26.65 9.32
N MET A 36 23.43 -27.13 10.21
CA MET A 36 23.76 -28.12 11.24
C MET A 36 22.46 -28.62 11.90
N LEU A 37 21.99 -29.77 11.42
CA LEU A 37 21.08 -30.68 12.12
C LEU A 37 21.80 -31.26 13.37
N PRO A 38 21.11 -31.90 14.34
CA PRO A 38 20.71 -33.30 14.15
C PRO A 38 19.34 -33.71 14.72
N SER A 39 18.70 -34.60 13.96
CA SER A 39 17.89 -35.77 14.35
C SER A 39 17.42 -35.93 15.81
N ALA A 40 16.10 -35.98 16.00
CA ALA A 40 15.35 -37.09 16.64
C ALA A 40 13.90 -36.65 16.88
N PHE A 41 12.93 -37.27 16.20
CA PHE A 41 11.82 -37.97 16.84
C PHE A 41 10.96 -38.60 15.75
N ALA A 42 11.10 -39.91 15.67
CA ALA A 42 10.34 -40.78 14.82
C ALA A 42 8.91 -40.94 15.36
N LEU A 43 7.97 -41.04 14.42
CA LEU A 43 6.83 -41.96 14.45
C LEU A 43 5.82 -41.84 15.61
N VAL A 44 4.71 -41.12 15.36
CA VAL A 44 3.39 -41.61 15.77
C VAL A 44 2.39 -41.49 14.61
N SER A 45 2.33 -42.59 13.87
CA SER A 45 1.14 -43.28 13.37
C SER A 45 -0.05 -42.49 12.83
N THR A 46 -0.21 -42.61 11.51
CA THR A 46 -1.44 -42.46 10.74
C THR A 46 -2.52 -43.46 11.18
N ALA A 47 -3.42 -43.10 12.10
CA ALA A 47 -4.67 -43.84 12.31
C ALA A 47 -5.65 -43.07 13.21
N LEU A 48 -6.43 -42.12 12.66
CA LEU A 48 -7.81 -41.84 13.12
C LEU A 48 -8.58 -40.97 12.10
N LYS A 49 -8.46 -41.28 10.81
CA LYS A 49 -9.54 -40.98 9.86
C LYS A 49 -10.70 -41.93 10.21
N ARG A 50 -11.87 -41.38 10.54
CA ARG A 50 -13.19 -42.01 10.78
C ARG A 50 -13.63 -42.11 12.24
N ARG A 51 -14.24 -41.04 12.75
CA ARG A 51 -15.52 -41.09 13.50
C ARG A 51 -15.92 -39.67 13.92
N MET A 52 -16.84 -39.09 13.15
CA MET A 52 -17.98 -38.27 13.62
C MET A 52 -18.52 -37.48 12.42
N LEU A 53 -19.13 -38.20 11.48
CA LEU A 53 -20.16 -37.65 10.60
C LEU A 53 -21.45 -37.52 11.42
N THR A 54 -21.50 -36.60 12.38
CA THR A 54 -22.72 -36.25 13.13
C THR A 54 -22.63 -34.83 13.68
N SER A 55 -22.57 -33.82 12.80
CA SER A 55 -23.04 -32.46 13.14
C SER A 55 -23.31 -31.58 11.91
N PHE A 56 -23.66 -32.18 10.77
CA PHE A 56 -23.98 -31.44 9.54
C PHE A 56 -25.42 -30.89 9.51
N ALA A 57 -26.16 -30.91 10.63
CA ALA A 57 -27.59 -30.60 10.67
C ALA A 57 -28.04 -29.59 11.74
N LEU A 58 -27.13 -28.86 12.43
CA LEU A 58 -27.53 -27.81 13.39
C LEU A 58 -26.91 -26.43 13.14
N LYS A 59 -26.11 -26.26 12.09
CA LYS A 59 -25.53 -24.95 11.72
C LYS A 59 -26.34 -24.24 10.62
N ARG A 60 -27.67 -24.36 10.66
CA ARG A 60 -28.61 -23.80 9.65
C ARG A 60 -29.73 -22.94 10.22
N LEU A 61 -29.57 -22.40 11.43
CA LEU A 61 -30.58 -21.58 12.12
C LEU A 61 -30.07 -20.26 12.69
N TYR A 62 -28.94 -19.75 12.23
CA TYR A 62 -28.49 -18.40 12.59
C TYR A 62 -28.15 -17.57 11.35
N CYS A 63 -29.15 -17.40 10.48
CA CYS A 63 -29.24 -16.23 9.63
C CYS A 63 -30.45 -15.42 10.09
N SER A 64 -30.22 -14.37 10.88
CA SER A 64 -30.93 -13.11 10.72
C SER A 64 -30.24 -11.98 11.50
N HIS A 65 -29.75 -11.01 10.74
CA HIS A 65 -29.76 -9.57 11.03
C HIS A 65 -29.23 -9.05 12.38
N GLY A 66 -27.94 -8.72 12.38
CA GLY A 66 -27.38 -7.60 13.12
C GLY A 66 -26.51 -6.78 12.17
N ALA A 67 -26.92 -5.55 11.89
CA ALA A 67 -26.24 -4.60 11.02
C ALA A 67 -24.82 -4.28 11.55
N GLY A 68 -23.86 -4.20 10.63
CA GLY A 68 -22.46 -3.87 10.92
C GLY A 68 -21.45 -4.91 10.45
N SER A 69 -21.60 -5.43 9.23
CA SER A 69 -20.53 -6.21 8.59
C SER A 69 -19.46 -5.27 8.06
N SER A 70 -18.49 -4.91 8.90
CA SER A 70 -17.17 -4.58 8.39
C SER A 70 -16.61 -5.86 7.79
N ASP A 71 -16.76 -6.04 6.48
CA ASP A 71 -15.91 -6.95 5.73
C ASP A 71 -14.48 -6.44 5.93
N SER A 72 -13.79 -6.97 6.93
CA SER A 72 -12.35 -6.78 7.09
C SER A 72 -11.72 -7.47 5.88
N ALA A 73 -11.56 -6.71 4.79
CA ALA A 73 -10.83 -7.15 3.63
C ALA A 73 -9.45 -7.62 4.13
N SER A 74 -9.19 -8.93 4.05
CA SER A 74 -7.89 -9.47 4.46
C SER A 74 -6.81 -8.85 3.57
N GLY A 75 -5.95 -8.02 4.14
CA GLY A 75 -4.83 -7.39 3.43
C GLY A 75 -4.74 -5.87 3.64
N VAL A 76 -3.60 -5.31 3.24
CA VAL A 76 -3.34 -3.87 3.30
C VAL A 76 -4.21 -3.13 2.29
N ARG A 77 -4.88 -2.05 2.67
CA ARG A 77 -5.65 -1.20 1.75
C ARG A 77 -4.91 0.10 1.50
N VAL A 78 -4.70 0.43 0.24
CA VAL A 78 -3.96 1.61 -0.22
C VAL A 78 -4.94 2.54 -0.91
N LEU A 79 -5.25 3.67 -0.28
CA LEU A 79 -6.16 4.67 -0.83
C LEU A 79 -5.37 5.60 -1.74
N TYR A 80 -5.80 5.76 -2.98
CA TYR A 80 -5.09 6.57 -3.97
C TYR A 80 -6.06 7.37 -4.86
N ASP A 81 -5.56 8.47 -5.41
CA ASP A 81 -6.28 9.31 -6.36
C ASP A 81 -6.07 8.82 -7.80
N GLY A 82 -7.08 8.17 -8.38
CA GLY A 82 -7.06 7.68 -9.76
C GLY A 82 -7.02 8.76 -10.84
N GLU A 83 -7.32 10.01 -10.50
CA GLU A 83 -7.21 11.16 -11.41
C GLU A 83 -5.83 11.83 -11.33
N CYS A 84 -4.93 11.36 -10.45
CA CYS A 84 -3.55 11.81 -10.38
C CYS A 84 -2.62 10.87 -11.18
N PRO A 85 -2.04 11.32 -12.32
CA PRO A 85 -1.18 10.48 -13.16
C PRO A 85 0.06 9.93 -12.44
N ILE A 86 0.56 10.63 -11.43
CA ILE A 86 1.71 10.20 -10.63
C ILE A 86 1.31 9.07 -9.69
N CYS A 87 0.19 9.23 -8.96
CA CYS A 87 -0.36 8.19 -8.10
C CYS A 87 -0.68 6.93 -8.92
N VAL A 88 -1.34 7.05 -10.07
CA VAL A 88 -1.67 5.90 -10.94
C VAL A 88 -0.41 5.16 -11.40
N LYS A 89 0.67 5.88 -11.75
CA LYS A 89 1.94 5.24 -12.14
C LYS A 89 2.54 4.45 -10.98
N GLU A 90 2.55 5.01 -9.77
CA GLU A 90 3.03 4.33 -8.57
C GLU A 90 2.20 3.07 -8.29
N ILE A 91 0.87 3.17 -8.33
CA ILE A 91 -0.03 2.05 -8.08
C ILE A 91 0.14 0.94 -9.13
N ARG A 92 0.33 1.28 -10.41
CA ARG A 92 0.64 0.28 -11.46
C ARG A 92 1.96 -0.44 -11.22
N PHE A 93 2.98 0.28 -10.74
CA PHE A 93 4.26 -0.32 -10.37
C PHE A 93 4.10 -1.29 -9.19
N LEU A 94 3.36 -0.90 -8.15
CA LEU A 94 3.07 -1.76 -7.00
C LEU A 94 2.23 -2.98 -7.40
N GLN A 95 1.24 -2.79 -8.28
CA GLN A 95 0.45 -3.88 -8.87
C GLN A 95 1.33 -4.87 -9.65
N TYR A 96 2.34 -4.38 -10.37
CA TYR A 96 3.32 -5.23 -11.06
C TYR A 96 4.16 -6.05 -10.06
N LEU A 97 4.67 -5.43 -9.00
CA LEU A 97 5.47 -6.10 -7.98
C LEU A 97 4.69 -7.18 -7.21
N GLN A 98 3.41 -6.94 -6.93
CA GLN A 98 2.58 -7.91 -6.20
C GLN A 98 2.12 -9.10 -7.05
N LYS A 99 2.37 -9.16 -8.36
CA LYS A 99 1.94 -10.29 -9.22
C LYS A 99 2.45 -11.64 -8.69
N ASN A 100 3.64 -11.64 -8.10
CA ASN A 100 4.27 -12.82 -7.50
C ASN A 100 3.87 -13.03 -6.02
N ARG A 101 3.01 -12.17 -5.47
CA ARG A 101 2.52 -12.15 -4.07
C ARG A 101 1.03 -11.74 -4.02
N PRO A 102 0.13 -12.45 -4.73
CA PRO A 102 -1.26 -12.04 -4.85
C PRO A 102 -1.97 -12.00 -3.50
N GLY A 103 -2.88 -11.03 -3.33
CA GLY A 103 -3.78 -10.94 -2.17
C GLY A 103 -3.26 -10.16 -0.95
N LYS A 104 -2.10 -9.51 -1.03
CA LYS A 104 -1.56 -8.71 0.08
C LYS A 104 -1.99 -7.25 0.11
N VAL A 105 -2.31 -6.67 -1.05
CA VAL A 105 -2.62 -5.24 -1.17
C VAL A 105 -3.86 -5.01 -2.03
N HIS A 106 -4.81 -4.27 -1.47
CA HIS A 106 -6.03 -3.81 -2.12
C HIS A 106 -5.88 -2.32 -2.44
N PHE A 107 -5.94 -1.96 -3.71
CA PHE A 107 -5.83 -0.57 -4.14
C PHE A 107 -7.24 0.03 -4.28
N VAL A 108 -7.51 1.09 -3.53
CA VAL A 108 -8.82 1.74 -3.44
C VAL A 108 -8.72 3.11 -4.10
N ASP A 109 -9.40 3.28 -5.22
CA ASP A 109 -9.48 4.56 -5.91
C ASP A 109 -10.51 5.46 -5.22
N ILE A 110 -10.09 6.64 -4.75
CA ILE A 110 -10.98 7.61 -4.08
C ILE A 110 -11.70 8.53 -5.07
N SER A 111 -11.24 8.55 -6.33
CA SER A 111 -11.78 9.41 -7.39
C SER A 111 -13.12 8.89 -7.96
N VAL A 112 -13.42 7.61 -7.76
CA VAL A 112 -14.65 6.99 -8.28
C VAL A 112 -15.91 7.56 -7.62
N PRO A 113 -16.99 7.82 -8.38
CA PRO A 113 -18.28 8.19 -7.81
C PRO A 113 -18.76 7.08 -6.86
N GLY A 114 -19.05 7.43 -5.60
CA GLY A 114 -19.48 6.47 -4.58
C GLY A 114 -18.37 5.95 -3.65
N TYR A 115 -17.18 6.57 -3.65
CA TYR A 115 -16.23 6.39 -2.55
C TYR A 115 -16.90 6.70 -1.20
N ASP A 116 -16.82 5.75 -0.27
CA ASP A 116 -17.44 5.81 1.05
C ASP A 116 -16.37 5.60 2.13
N GLY A 117 -15.96 6.70 2.76
CA GLY A 117 -14.92 6.70 3.78
C GLY A 117 -15.24 5.87 5.02
N THR A 118 -16.52 5.59 5.29
CA THR A 118 -16.93 4.76 6.44
C THR A 118 -16.42 3.32 6.33
N LYS A 119 -16.19 2.84 5.10
CA LYS A 119 -15.61 1.51 4.81
C LYS A 119 -14.10 1.46 4.97
N TYR A 120 -13.45 2.62 5.07
CA TYR A 120 -12.01 2.78 5.03
C TYR A 120 -11.50 3.58 6.23
N GLY A 121 -11.88 3.18 7.44
CA GLY A 121 -11.36 3.78 8.68
C GLY A 121 -11.85 5.20 8.94
N GLY A 122 -12.97 5.61 8.35
CA GLY A 122 -13.53 6.95 8.50
C GLY A 122 -12.82 8.03 7.67
N ILE A 123 -11.99 7.62 6.70
CA ILE A 123 -11.24 8.54 5.84
C ILE A 123 -12.19 9.01 4.73
N ASP A 124 -12.82 10.16 4.91
CA ASP A 124 -13.63 10.78 3.86
C ASP A 124 -12.79 11.23 2.66
N TYR A 125 -13.46 11.69 1.61
CA TYR A 125 -12.80 12.10 0.38
C TYR A 125 -11.82 13.25 0.60
N ASP A 126 -12.17 14.23 1.42
CA ASP A 126 -11.34 15.42 1.64
C ASP A 126 -10.07 15.06 2.42
N MET A 127 -10.18 14.21 3.44
CA MET A 127 -9.05 13.64 4.17
C MET A 127 -8.14 12.81 3.24
N ALA A 128 -8.73 11.93 2.42
CA ALA A 128 -7.97 11.14 1.44
C ALA A 128 -7.31 12.02 0.36
N MET A 129 -7.86 13.20 0.09
CA MET A 129 -7.28 14.20 -0.80
C MET A 129 -6.25 15.10 -0.12
N GLU A 130 -6.10 15.11 1.20
CA GLU A 130 -5.04 15.89 1.85
C GLU A 130 -3.68 15.19 1.72
N GLU A 131 -3.63 13.90 2.05
CA GLU A 131 -2.42 13.10 2.06
C GLU A 131 -2.69 11.60 1.80
N MET A 132 -1.61 10.84 1.63
CA MET A 132 -1.64 9.41 1.36
C MET A 132 -2.12 8.66 2.59
N HIS A 133 -3.09 7.76 2.39
CA HIS A 133 -3.63 6.92 3.45
C HIS A 133 -3.48 5.44 3.10
N VAL A 134 -3.00 4.67 4.08
CA VAL A 134 -2.89 3.21 3.97
C VAL A 134 -3.44 2.60 5.26
N ILE A 135 -4.28 1.59 5.10
CA ILE A 135 -4.85 0.84 6.23
C ILE A 135 -4.17 -0.52 6.25
N ASP A 136 -3.53 -0.84 7.37
CA ASP A 136 -2.83 -2.13 7.50
C ASP A 136 -3.79 -3.30 7.75
N GLU A 137 -3.23 -4.50 7.86
CA GLU A 137 -3.98 -5.74 8.11
C GLU A 137 -4.69 -5.77 9.48
N ASN A 138 -4.32 -4.87 10.39
CA ASN A 138 -4.91 -4.72 11.73
C ASN A 138 -5.89 -3.52 11.80
N ASP A 139 -6.39 -3.06 10.66
CA ASP A 139 -7.27 -1.89 10.55
C ASP A 139 -6.67 -0.57 11.07
N ARG A 140 -5.33 -0.47 11.20
CA ARG A 140 -4.69 0.79 11.62
C ARG A 140 -4.45 1.68 10.41
N VAL A 141 -4.80 2.96 10.56
CA VAL A 141 -4.61 3.98 9.54
C VAL A 141 -3.22 4.61 9.66
N HIS A 142 -2.47 4.58 8.58
CA HIS A 142 -1.17 5.22 8.40
C HIS A 142 -1.30 6.35 7.39
N ARG A 143 -0.66 7.49 7.66
CA ARG A 143 -0.85 8.75 6.89
C ARG A 143 0.48 9.41 6.53
N GLY A 144 0.63 9.83 5.28
CA GLY A 144 1.86 10.43 4.77
C GLY A 144 2.99 9.41 4.61
N VAL A 145 4.23 9.76 4.97
CA VAL A 145 5.41 8.87 4.82
C VAL A 145 5.29 7.47 5.49
N PRO A 146 4.70 7.26 6.69
CA PRO A 146 4.43 5.92 7.22
C PRO A 146 3.50 5.10 6.32
N ALA A 147 2.53 5.75 5.65
CA ALA A 147 1.64 5.09 4.70
C ALA A 147 2.46 4.48 3.56
N PHE A 148 3.44 5.22 3.02
CA PHE A 148 4.39 4.70 2.04
C PHE A 148 5.20 3.54 2.60
N THR A 149 5.71 3.62 3.83
CA THR A 149 6.44 2.52 4.46
C THR A 149 5.60 1.23 4.51
N VAL A 150 4.34 1.30 4.94
CA VAL A 150 3.44 0.14 4.96
C VAL A 150 3.17 -0.39 3.55
N MET A 151 2.85 0.50 2.61
CA MET A 151 2.59 0.15 1.21
C MET A 151 3.77 -0.56 0.53
N TYR A 152 4.98 -0.01 0.64
CA TYR A 152 6.18 -0.60 0.07
C TYR A 152 6.55 -1.92 0.75
N THR A 153 6.38 -2.01 2.07
CA THR A 153 6.62 -3.26 2.81
C THR A 153 5.68 -4.37 2.34
N ALA A 154 4.41 -4.06 2.10
CA ALA A 154 3.41 -5.04 1.67
C ALA A 154 3.73 -5.68 0.31
N VAL A 155 4.39 -4.95 -0.60
CA VAL A 155 4.85 -5.47 -1.90
C VAL A 155 6.27 -6.06 -1.86
N GLY A 156 6.92 -6.10 -0.70
CA GLY A 156 8.26 -6.65 -0.49
C GLY A 156 9.42 -5.68 -0.78
N LEU A 157 9.14 -4.37 -0.80
CA LEU A 157 10.12 -3.28 -0.82
C LEU A 157 10.31 -2.68 0.58
N GLY A 158 10.22 -3.49 1.63
CA GLY A 158 10.33 -3.01 3.02
C GLY A 158 11.64 -2.28 3.33
N TRP A 159 12.73 -2.63 2.64
CA TRP A 159 14.02 -1.93 2.76
C TRP A 159 13.90 -0.44 2.37
N LEU A 160 13.12 -0.12 1.32
CA LEU A 160 12.86 1.25 0.88
C LEU A 160 11.96 1.97 1.89
N GLY A 161 10.92 1.27 2.36
CA GLY A 161 10.04 1.75 3.43
C GLY A 161 10.81 2.14 4.70
N ASN A 162 11.79 1.33 5.09
CA ASN A 162 12.65 1.57 6.25
C ASN A 162 13.61 2.74 6.02
N PHE A 163 14.20 2.86 4.83
CA PHE A 163 15.06 3.99 4.47
C PHE A 163 14.31 5.32 4.60
N MET A 164 13.08 5.40 4.10
CA MET A 164 12.24 6.61 4.22
C MET A 164 11.82 6.92 5.66
N SER A 165 11.73 5.90 6.52
CA SER A 165 11.39 6.05 7.94
C SER A 165 12.59 6.22 8.86
N TRP A 166 13.81 6.29 8.32
CA TRP A 166 15.02 6.51 9.12
C TRP A 166 14.96 7.87 9.83
N PRO A 167 15.24 7.97 11.15
CA PRO A 167 15.03 9.21 11.94
C PRO A 167 15.64 10.50 11.36
N LEU A 168 16.80 10.40 10.72
CA LEU A 168 17.51 11.50 10.04
C LEU A 168 16.90 11.86 8.67
N VAL A 169 16.38 10.88 7.93
CA VAL A 169 15.83 11.05 6.57
C VAL A 169 14.36 11.47 6.62
N ARG A 170 13.64 10.92 7.59
CA ARG A 170 12.22 11.10 7.81
C ARG A 170 11.72 12.55 7.74
N PRO A 171 12.32 13.53 8.47
CA PRO A 171 11.84 14.92 8.42
C PRO A 171 11.98 15.55 7.03
N VAL A 172 13.02 15.17 6.28
CA VAL A 172 13.20 15.62 4.89
C VAL A 172 12.11 15.04 4.00
N MET A 173 11.82 13.74 4.15
CA MET A 173 10.77 13.06 3.38
C MET A 173 9.38 13.62 3.70
N ASP A 174 9.06 13.86 4.97
CA ASP A 174 7.78 14.45 5.38
C ASP A 174 7.59 15.84 4.76
N LYS A 175 8.65 16.66 4.75
CA LYS A 175 8.58 18.00 4.16
C LYS A 175 8.46 17.95 2.64
N ALA A 176 9.27 17.13 1.97
CA ALA A 176 9.20 16.94 0.52
C ALA A 176 7.81 16.43 0.10
N TYR A 177 7.31 15.42 0.81
CA TYR A 177 5.99 14.84 0.57
C TYR A 177 4.86 15.84 0.80
N SER A 178 4.90 16.62 1.88
CA SER A 178 3.90 17.66 2.15
C SER A 178 3.87 18.75 1.08
N VAL A 179 5.02 19.11 0.50
CA VAL A 179 5.07 20.04 -0.64
C VAL A 179 4.44 19.40 -1.87
N PHE A 180 4.77 18.15 -2.18
CA PHE A 180 4.15 17.42 -3.29
C PHE A 180 2.64 17.31 -3.12
N ALA A 181 2.16 16.84 -1.97
CA ALA A 181 0.74 16.59 -1.71
C ALA A 181 -0.11 17.86 -1.91
N ARG A 182 0.38 19.02 -1.46
CA ARG A 182 -0.28 20.32 -1.64
C ARG A 182 -0.25 20.85 -3.06
N ASN A 183 0.79 20.54 -3.83
CA ASN A 183 0.97 21.05 -5.19
C ASN A 183 0.56 20.07 -6.29
N ARG A 184 0.21 18.82 -5.95
CA ARG A 184 -0.02 17.76 -6.93
C ARG A 184 -1.11 18.09 -7.94
N LEU A 185 -2.19 18.77 -7.51
CA LEU A 185 -3.28 19.17 -8.42
C LEU A 185 -2.75 20.15 -9.48
N LYS A 186 -2.04 21.19 -9.04
CA LYS A 186 -1.41 22.18 -9.91
C LYS A 186 -0.40 21.54 -10.88
N TRP A 187 0.45 20.63 -10.39
CA TRP A 187 1.47 19.97 -11.22
C TRP A 187 0.90 18.94 -12.19
N THR A 188 -0.29 18.42 -11.91
CA THR A 188 -0.99 17.47 -12.79
C THR A 188 -2.04 18.13 -13.70
N GLY A 189 -2.10 19.47 -13.70
CA GLY A 189 -3.00 20.24 -14.57
C GLY A 189 -4.47 20.18 -14.15
N ARG A 190 -4.73 20.01 -12.85
CA ARG A 190 -6.07 19.96 -12.25
C ARG A 190 -6.36 21.24 -11.49
N ASP A 191 -7.63 21.64 -11.52
CA ASP A 191 -8.10 22.79 -10.76
C ASP A 191 -8.28 22.42 -9.28
N PRO A 192 -8.28 23.41 -8.36
CA PRO A 192 -8.62 23.18 -6.97
C PRO A 192 -10.00 22.56 -6.82
N CYS A 193 -10.20 21.78 -5.77
CA CYS A 193 -11.47 21.08 -5.53
C CYS A 193 -12.51 22.08 -4.99
N VAL A 194 -13.26 22.72 -5.90
CA VAL A 194 -14.21 23.79 -5.54
C VAL A 194 -15.60 23.25 -5.15
N THR A 195 -15.96 22.04 -5.62
CA THR A 195 -17.30 21.45 -5.49
C THR A 195 -17.32 20.19 -4.62
N GLY A 196 -16.32 20.01 -3.75
CA GLY A 196 -16.15 18.78 -2.95
C GLY A 196 -15.65 17.58 -3.76
N ARG A 197 -15.38 17.76 -5.05
CA ARG A 197 -14.68 16.80 -5.92
C ARG A 197 -13.65 17.55 -6.76
N CYS A 198 -12.52 16.90 -6.99
CA CYS A 198 -11.44 17.47 -7.78
C CYS A 198 -11.57 16.97 -9.22
N GLU A 199 -11.91 17.85 -10.16
CA GLU A 199 -12.07 17.48 -11.57
C GLU A 199 -10.77 17.67 -12.36
N LYS A 200 -10.62 16.90 -13.42
CA LYS A 200 -9.55 17.11 -14.38
C LYS A 200 -9.96 18.23 -15.34
N LYS A 201 -9.03 19.13 -15.63
CA LYS A 201 -9.25 20.17 -16.63
C LYS A 201 -9.53 19.51 -17.99
N GLN A 202 -10.73 19.70 -18.53
CA GLN A 202 -11.06 19.25 -19.87
C GLN A 202 -10.20 20.06 -20.88
N PRO A 203 -9.53 19.38 -21.83
CA PRO A 203 -8.68 20.04 -22.82
C PRO A 203 -9.48 20.93 -23.77
#